data_AF-A0A6P0XB20-F1
#
_entry.id   AF-A0A6P0XB20-F1
#
_cell.length_a   1.000
_cell.length_b   1.000
_cell.length_c   1.000
_cell.angle_alpha   90.00
_cell.angle_beta   90.00
_cell.angle_gamma   90.00
#
_symmetry.space_group_name_H-M   'P 1'
#
loop_
_entity.id
_entity.type
_entity.pdbx_description
1 polymer ?
#
loop_
_entity_poly.entity_id
_entity_poly.type
_entity_poly.pdbx_seq_one_letter_code
_entity_poly.pdbx_strand_id
1 'polypeptide(L)' 'FADIYKAELKPWVDDSLVKVLASLSQWQNEATHLFCIGGGVQLPGIKNYLEKRAFDCLTDSEWLNAKGLLKIAQRKG' A
#
# COMPACT_ATOMS: atom_id res chain seq x y z
N PHE A 1 -1.85 -23.90 -7.63
CA PHE A 1 -1.35 -22.88 -6.68
C PHE A 1 -1.97 -21.50 -6.93
N ALA A 2 -1.97 -20.98 -8.16
CA ALA A 2 -2.51 -19.64 -8.46
C ALA A 2 -3.97 -19.44 -8.01
N ASP A 3 -4.83 -20.44 -8.18
CA ASP A 3 -6.25 -20.31 -7.82
C ASP A 3 -6.48 -20.30 -6.30
N ILE A 4 -5.76 -21.16 -5.58
CA ILE A 4 -5.75 -21.16 -4.10
C ILE A 4 -5.25 -19.80 -3.59
N TYR A 5 -4.15 -19.31 -4.16
CA TYR A 5 -3.60 -18.01 -3.79
C TYR A 5 -4.61 -16.87 -3.98
N LYS A 6 -5.33 -16.84 -5.11
CA LYS A 6 -6.38 -15.85 -5.37
C LYS A 6 -7.56 -16.00 -4.41
N ALA A 7 -7.96 -17.24 -4.11
CA ALA A 7 -9.05 -17.53 -3.19
C ALA A 7 -8.75 -17.03 -1.78
N GLU A 8 -7.51 -17.19 -1.30
CA GLU A 8 -7.08 -16.73 0.02
C GLU A 8 -6.76 -15.22 0.05
N LEU A 9 -6.28 -14.64 -1.04
CA LEU A 9 -5.99 -13.20 -1.12
C LEU A 9 -7.27 -12.36 -1.08
N LYS A 10 -8.34 -12.83 -1.71
CA LYS A 10 -9.59 -12.07 -1.85
C LYS A 10 -10.21 -11.65 -0.50
N PRO A 11 -10.39 -12.55 0.49
CA PRO A 11 -10.88 -12.18 1.81
C PRO A 11 -10.06 -11.06 2.44
N TRP A 12 -8.73 -11.14 2.37
CA TRP A 12 -7.86 -10.10 2.91
C TRP A 12 -8.05 -8.74 2.21
N VAL A 13 -8.19 -8.74 0.88
CA VAL A 13 -8.45 -7.52 0.09
C VAL A 13 -9.77 -6.89 0.50
N ASP A 14 -10.83 -7.69 0.60
CA ASP A 14 -12.16 -7.20 0.94
C ASP A 14 -12.20 -6.67 2.39
N ASP A 15 -11.57 -7.37 3.33
CA ASP A 15 -11.62 -7.01 4.75
C ASP A 15 -10.67 -5.90 5.15
N SER A 16 -9.54 -5.74 4.46
CA SER A 16 -8.51 -4.75 4.80
C SER A 16 -8.53 -3.60 3.81
N LEU A 17 -8.22 -3.88 2.55
CA LEU A 17 -7.92 -2.85 1.57
C LEU A 17 -9.17 -2.08 1.14
N VAL A 18 -10.26 -2.77 0.82
CA VAL A 18 -11.51 -2.12 0.39
C VAL A 18 -12.09 -1.23 1.47
N LYS A 19 -12.09 -1.68 2.74
CA LYS A 19 -12.61 -0.89 3.87
C LYS A 19 -11.81 0.39 4.11
N VAL A 20 -10.48 0.31 4.04
CA VAL A 20 -9.60 1.49 4.16
C VAL A 20 -9.82 2.45 3.00
N LEU A 21 -9.93 1.96 1.76
CA LEU A 21 -10.18 2.84 0.62
C LEU A 21 -11.53 3.55 0.71
N ALA A 22 -12.56 2.87 1.21
CA ALA A 22 -13.88 3.48 1.43
C ALA A 22 -13.81 4.63 2.46
N SER A 23 -13.07 4.47 3.56
CA SER A 23 -12.93 5.51 4.58
C SER A 23 -12.08 6.71 4.12
N LEU A 24 -11.21 6.50 3.12
CA LEU A 24 -10.38 7.55 2.53
C LEU A 24 -11.07 8.34 1.41
N SER A 25 -12.20 7.88 0.89
CA SER A 25 -12.86 8.45 -0.29
C SER A 25 -13.08 9.97 -0.24
N GLN A 26 -13.48 10.51 0.93
CA GLN A 26 -13.68 11.94 1.09
C GLN A 26 -12.40 12.78 1.04
N TRP A 27 -11.26 12.19 1.43
CA TRP A 27 -9.97 12.87 1.51
C TRP A 27 -9.17 12.79 0.20
N GLN A 28 -9.56 11.91 -0.72
CA GLN A 28 -8.81 11.67 -1.96
C GLN A 28 -8.68 12.92 -2.82
N ASN A 29 -9.70 13.77 -2.85
CA ASN A 29 -9.69 15.00 -3.65
C ASN A 29 -8.86 16.13 -3.02
N GLU A 30 -8.55 16.02 -1.72
CA GLU A 30 -7.81 17.04 -0.97
C GLU A 30 -6.31 16.71 -0.87
N ALA A 31 -5.94 15.45 -1.06
CA ALA A 31 -4.57 14.99 -0.93
C ALA A 31 -3.71 15.45 -2.11
N THR A 32 -2.62 16.18 -1.83
CA THR A 32 -1.58 16.50 -2.83
C THR A 32 -0.81 15.25 -3.28
N HIS A 33 -0.65 14.29 -2.37
CA HIS A 33 0.03 13.02 -2.62
C HIS A 33 -0.71 11.87 -1.95
N LEU A 34 -0.93 10.80 -2.68
CA LEU A 34 -1.47 9.54 -2.18
C LEU A 34 -0.49 8.44 -2.56
N PHE A 35 0.09 7.77 -1.58
CA PHE A 35 1.02 6.68 -1.83
C PHE A 35 0.78 5.51 -0.89
N CYS A 36 1.10 4.32 -1.36
CA CYS A 36 1.04 3.08 -0.58
C CYS A 36 2.44 2.49 -0.42
N ILE A 37 2.73 2.02 0.80
CA ILE A 37 3.98 1.35 1.16
C ILE A 37 3.72 0.02 1.86
N GLY A 38 4.79 -0.73 2.17
CA GLY A 38 4.72 -2.04 2.81
C GLY A 38 4.71 -3.20 1.81
N GLY A 39 4.81 -4.42 2.34
CA GLY A 39 4.87 -5.65 1.54
C GLY A 39 3.57 -5.98 0.80
N GLY A 40 2.42 -5.50 1.30
CA GLY A 40 1.10 -5.72 0.66
C GLY A 40 1.02 -5.20 -0.78
N VAL A 41 1.78 -4.15 -1.12
CA VAL A 41 1.87 -3.60 -2.48
C VAL A 41 2.45 -4.61 -3.47
N GLN A 42 3.34 -5.49 -3.00
CA GLN A 42 4.01 -6.50 -3.82
C GLN A 42 3.15 -7.75 -4.08
N LEU A 43 1.97 -7.84 -3.46
CA LEU A 43 1.05 -8.95 -3.71
C LEU A 43 0.50 -8.86 -5.15
N PRO A 44 0.35 -9.99 -5.86
CA PRO A 44 -0.15 -10.05 -7.23
C PRO A 44 -1.44 -9.25 -7.43
N GLY A 45 -1.39 -8.28 -8.34
CA GLY A 45 -2.53 -7.45 -8.72
C GLY A 45 -2.83 -6.26 -7.79
N ILE A 46 -2.23 -6.19 -6.60
CA ILE A 46 -2.50 -5.10 -5.64
C ILE A 46 -1.94 -3.76 -6.12
N LYS A 47 -0.69 -3.74 -6.61
CA LYS A 47 -0.09 -2.53 -7.20
C LYS A 47 -0.99 -1.90 -8.28
N ASN A 48 -1.37 -2.70 -9.28
CA ASN A 48 -2.25 -2.24 -10.36
C ASN A 48 -3.64 -1.80 -9.84
N TYR A 49 -4.17 -2.47 -8.81
CA TYR A 49 -5.44 -2.10 -8.19
C TYR A 49 -5.39 -0.74 -7.50
N LEU A 50 -4.28 -0.43 -6.82
CA LEU A 50 -4.01 0.83 -6.12
C LEU A 50 -3.72 1.99 -7.09
N GLU A 51 -2.87 1.76 -8.08
CA GLU A 51 -2.49 2.78 -9.09
C GLU A 51 -3.70 3.26 -9.90
N LYS A 52 -4.66 2.36 -10.20
CA LYS A 52 -5.95 2.72 -10.82
C LYS A 52 -6.82 3.66 -9.96
N ARG A 53 -6.48 3.83 -8.68
CA ARG A 53 -7.17 4.69 -7.71
C ARG A 53 -6.29 5.87 -7.28
N ALA A 54 -5.35 6.27 -8.13
CA ALA A 54 -4.45 7.41 -7.93
C ALA A 54 -3.45 7.28 -6.77
N PHE A 55 -3.19 6.06 -6.28
CA PHE A 55 -2.12 5.82 -5.32
C PHE A 55 -0.80 5.51 -6.03
N ASP A 56 0.26 6.22 -5.67
CA ASP A 56 1.62 5.88 -6.04
C ASP A 56 2.10 4.66 -5.23
N CYS A 57 2.45 3.59 -5.93
CA CYS A 57 3.05 2.40 -5.33
C CYS A 57 4.57 2.49 -5.41
N LEU A 58 5.19 2.93 -4.31
CA LEU A 58 6.61 3.26 -4.28
C LEU A 58 7.51 2.01 -4.42
N THR A 59 8.70 2.19 -4.99
CA THR A 59 9.71 1.12 -5.12
C THR A 59 10.32 0.78 -3.76
N ASP A 60 10.67 -0.49 -3.55
CA ASP A 60 11.13 -1.05 -2.26
C ASP A 60 10.16 -0.72 -1.11
N SER A 61 8.86 -0.73 -1.39
CA SER A 61 7.80 -0.29 -0.47
C SER A 61 7.91 -0.93 0.91
N GLU A 62 8.31 -2.19 0.98
CA GLU A 62 8.53 -2.97 2.19
C GLU A 62 9.66 -2.44 3.08
N TRP A 63 10.64 -1.73 2.50
CA TRP A 63 11.79 -1.18 3.22
C TRP A 63 11.63 0.28 3.63
N LEU A 64 10.64 1.01 3.10
CA LEU A 64 10.58 2.46 3.27
C LEU A 64 10.46 2.91 4.73
N ASN A 65 9.71 2.17 5.55
CA ASN A 65 9.64 2.43 6.99
C ASN A 65 11.02 2.27 7.66
N ALA A 66 11.73 1.18 7.36
CA ALA A 66 13.06 0.93 7.92
C ALA A 66 14.09 1.97 7.45
N LYS A 67 14.07 2.33 6.15
CA LYS A 67 14.92 3.39 5.59
C LYS A 67 14.63 4.75 6.24
N GLY A 68 13.37 5.06 6.51
CA GLY A 68 12.95 6.29 7.21
C GLY A 68 13.50 6.34 8.64
N LEU A 69 13.32 5.25 9.40
CA LEU A 69 13.85 5.12 10.76
C LEU A 69 15.38 5.28 10.81
N LEU A 70 16.10 4.63 9.89
CA LEU A 70 17.55 4.76 9.78
C LEU A 70 17.97 6.22 9.54
N LYS A 71 17.31 6.91 8.59
CA LYS A 71 17.57 8.33 8.31
C LYS A 71 17.32 9.22 9.54
N ILE A 72 16.27 8.95 10.31
CA ILE A 72 15.98 9.68 11.55
C ILE A 72 17.09 9.45 12.57
N ALA A 73 17.54 8.20 12.76
CA ALA A 73 18.62 7.87 13.68
C ALA A 73 19.94 8.55 13.27
N GLN A 74 20.26 8.59 11.98
CA GLN A 74 21.45 9.25 11.44
C GLN A 74 21.44 10.79 11.56
N ARG A 75 20.25 11.41 11.68
CA ARG A 75 20.12 12.85 11.91
C ARG A 75 20.35 13.27 13.36
N LYS A 76 20.43 12.30 14.30
CA LYS A 76 20.87 12.56 15.67
C LYS A 76 22.39 12.36 15.73
N GLY A 77 23.10 13.40 15.31
CA GLY A 77 24.55 13.59 15.34
C GLY A 77 24.84 15.04 14.98
#